data_AF-A0A8H8D5I1-F1
#
_entry.id   AF-A0A8H8D5I1-F1
#
_cell.length_a   1.000
_cell.length_b   1.000
_cell.length_c   1.000
_cell.angle_alpha   90.00
_cell.angle_beta   90.00
_cell.angle_gamma   90.00
#
_symmetry.space_group_name_H-M   'P 1'
#
loop_
_entity.id
_entity.type
_entity.pdbx_description
1 polymer ?
#
loop_
_entity_poly.entity_id
_entity_poly.type
_entity_poly.pdbx_seq_one_letter_code
_entity_poly.pdbx_strand_id
1 'polypeptide(L)'
;MPSIAQHPDTPVPTPRITKFTNCRLPLNGHLVEQDLWVDSATGKILQDQQAFYEFQLCPDQTVDLGGRILAPGFIDVQLNGARGFDFSVPQPTKEEYDAGFRKVNLALVRTGVTSYLPTVTSQESWVYKKVLPSLGPSGGPRRAEDGAESLGAHVEGPFLSPGKNGIHSPSVLLAANTGFQDLIDCYGADNLIASQDVPSSAPITPTTTPHHHIHIHIHIHVRLLLRLLHLHLHHPQQPHRKHKNDHRRPRSRHHEHPHPHPRRPQHRLLHRAL
;
A
#
# COMPACT_ATOMS: atom_id res chain seq x y z
N MET A 1 21.19 -44.44 -20.21
CA MET A 1 21.23 -43.04 -19.74
C MET A 1 20.01 -42.83 -18.84
N PRO A 2 20.15 -42.88 -17.51
CA PRO A 2 18.99 -42.65 -16.64
C PRO A 2 18.63 -41.15 -16.68
N SER A 3 17.35 -40.90 -16.90
CA SER A 3 16.71 -39.58 -16.89
C SER A 3 16.70 -39.03 -15.47
N ILE A 4 17.39 -37.90 -15.24
CA ILE A 4 17.31 -37.16 -13.99
C ILE A 4 15.95 -36.46 -13.96
N ALA A 5 15.07 -36.95 -13.09
CA ALA A 5 13.88 -36.23 -12.67
C ALA A 5 14.32 -34.94 -11.97
N GLN A 6 13.86 -33.79 -12.47
CA GLN A 6 14.09 -32.50 -11.81
C GLN A 6 13.23 -32.42 -10.54
N HIS A 7 13.89 -32.21 -9.40
CA HIS A 7 13.23 -31.96 -8.11
C HIS A 7 12.48 -30.60 -8.15
N PRO A 8 11.21 -30.53 -7.68
CA PRO A 8 10.36 -29.35 -7.83
C PRO A 8 10.65 -28.16 -6.89
N ASP A 9 11.71 -28.18 -6.08
CA ASP A 9 11.95 -27.16 -5.05
C ASP A 9 13.33 -26.48 -5.13
N THR A 10 13.92 -26.35 -6.33
CA THR A 10 15.12 -25.51 -6.45
C THR A 10 14.68 -24.05 -6.59
N PRO A 11 15.04 -23.13 -5.66
CA PRO A 11 14.73 -21.72 -5.82
C PRO A 11 15.33 -21.24 -7.14
N VAL A 12 14.52 -20.68 -8.02
CA VAL A 12 15.02 -20.05 -9.24
C VAL A 12 16.01 -18.96 -8.80
N PRO A 13 17.28 -19.00 -9.23
CA PRO A 13 18.24 -17.97 -8.87
C PRO A 13 17.68 -16.61 -9.27
N THR A 14 17.65 -15.65 -8.34
CA THR A 14 17.21 -14.30 -8.67
C THR A 14 18.20 -13.73 -9.70
N PRO A 15 17.73 -13.27 -10.88
CA PRO A 15 18.62 -12.73 -11.90
C PRO A 15 19.44 -11.59 -11.30
N ARG A 16 20.76 -11.62 -11.47
CA ARG A 16 21.63 -10.67 -10.79
C ARG A 16 21.39 -9.26 -11.30
N ILE A 17 21.27 -9.10 -12.62
CA ILE A 17 20.96 -7.84 -13.29
C ILE A 17 19.65 -7.96 -14.07
N THR A 18 18.67 -7.13 -13.73
CA THR A 18 17.46 -6.96 -14.54
C THR A 18 17.47 -5.61 -15.25
N LYS A 19 17.25 -5.66 -16.57
CA LYS A 19 17.04 -4.49 -17.41
C LYS A 19 15.55 -4.30 -17.68
N PHE A 20 15.02 -3.13 -17.39
CA PHE A 20 13.74 -2.67 -17.91
C PHE A 20 13.98 -1.86 -19.18
N THR A 21 13.26 -2.19 -20.25
CA THR A 21 13.43 -1.52 -21.54
C THR A 21 12.10 -1.03 -22.09
N ASN A 22 12.16 -0.16 -23.11
CA ASN A 22 11.00 0.44 -23.76
C ASN A 22 10.08 1.07 -22.72
N CYS A 23 10.67 1.92 -21.87
CA CYS A 23 9.96 2.62 -20.81
C CYS A 23 10.27 4.11 -20.82
N ARG A 24 9.39 4.87 -20.18
CA ARG A 24 9.51 6.32 -20.00
C ARG A 24 9.76 6.62 -18.53
N LEU A 25 10.88 7.26 -18.22
CA LEU A 25 11.26 7.65 -16.87
C LEU A 25 10.86 9.11 -16.61
N PRO A 26 10.21 9.43 -15.47
CA PRO A 26 9.97 10.81 -15.07
C PRO A 26 11.27 11.43 -14.53
N LEU A 27 11.92 12.25 -15.33
CA LEU A 27 13.17 12.94 -14.99
C LEU A 27 13.00 14.45 -15.19
N ASN A 28 13.26 15.23 -14.14
CA ASN A 28 13.20 16.69 -14.17
C ASN A 28 11.90 17.27 -14.77
N GLY A 29 10.75 16.65 -14.48
CA GLY A 29 9.44 17.08 -14.98
C GLY A 29 9.10 16.63 -16.41
N HIS A 30 9.97 15.86 -17.06
CA HIS A 30 9.76 15.30 -18.40
C HIS A 30 9.71 13.78 -18.36
N LEU A 31 9.08 13.18 -19.39
CA LEU A 31 9.14 11.75 -19.64
C LEU A 31 10.24 11.48 -20.66
N VAL A 32 11.29 10.76 -20.24
CA VAL A 32 12.44 10.44 -21.07
C VAL A 32 12.41 8.95 -21.40
N GLU A 33 12.52 8.61 -22.68
CA GLU A 33 12.71 7.22 -23.11
C GLU A 33 14.13 6.77 -22.77
N GLN A 34 14.24 5.86 -21.81
CA GLN A 34 15.52 5.40 -21.28
C GLN A 34 15.32 4.05 -20.60
N ASP A 35 16.27 3.14 -20.79
CA ASP A 35 16.28 1.86 -20.09
C ASP A 35 16.66 2.04 -18.61
N LEU A 36 16.23 1.12 -17.74
CA LEU A 36 16.60 1.15 -16.33
C LEU A 36 17.21 -0.19 -15.91
N TRP A 37 18.36 -0.13 -15.25
CA TRP A 37 19.11 -1.30 -14.83
C TRP A 37 19.08 -1.44 -13.33
N VAL A 38 18.82 -2.65 -12.84
CA VAL A 38 18.77 -2.94 -11.41
C VAL A 38 19.53 -4.20 -11.07
N ASP A 39 20.35 -4.12 -10.03
CA ASP A 39 20.84 -5.30 -9.35
C ASP A 39 19.69 -5.88 -8.52
N SER A 40 19.13 -7.02 -8.95
CA SER A 40 17.96 -7.60 -8.29
C SER A 40 18.29 -8.22 -6.93
N ALA A 41 19.57 -8.56 -6.68
CA ALA A 41 20.03 -9.12 -5.42
C ALA A 41 20.14 -8.03 -4.33
N THR A 42 20.45 -6.79 -4.71
CA THR A 42 20.51 -5.64 -3.79
C THR A 42 19.30 -4.71 -3.88
N GLY A 43 18.58 -4.70 -5.01
CA GLY A 43 17.47 -3.78 -5.32
C GLY A 43 17.94 -2.44 -5.87
N LYS A 44 19.24 -2.24 -6.05
CA LYS A 44 19.82 -0.94 -6.43
C LYS A 44 19.61 -0.65 -7.90
N ILE A 45 19.14 0.56 -8.22
CA ILE A 45 19.29 1.10 -9.58
C ILE A 45 20.78 1.31 -9.86
N LEU A 46 21.24 0.77 -10.98
CA LEU A 46 22.58 0.92 -11.50
C LEU A 46 22.65 2.19 -12.36
N GLN A 47 23.75 2.93 -12.26
CA GLN A 47 23.94 4.17 -13.04
C GLN A 47 24.39 3.85 -14.47
N ASP A 48 23.67 4.40 -15.46
CA ASP A 48 23.75 4.05 -16.89
C ASP A 48 25.12 4.24 -17.54
N GLN A 49 25.93 5.21 -17.09
CA GLN A 49 27.20 5.50 -17.77
C GLN A 49 28.36 4.58 -17.35
N GLN A 50 28.30 3.99 -16.15
CA GLN A 50 29.39 3.15 -15.65
C GLN A 50 29.18 1.67 -15.97
N ALA A 51 27.92 1.20 -15.95
CA ALA A 51 27.58 -0.20 -16.18
C ALA A 51 27.85 -0.70 -17.62
N PHE A 52 27.69 0.18 -18.62
CA PHE A 52 27.75 -0.20 -20.04
C PHE A 52 29.14 -0.05 -20.66
N TYR A 53 29.89 1.01 -20.30
CA TYR A 53 31.20 1.31 -20.92
C TYR A 53 32.41 0.80 -20.12
N GLU A 54 32.34 0.70 -18.79
CA GLU A 54 33.47 0.17 -17.98
C GLU A 54 33.37 -1.33 -17.70
N PHE A 55 32.16 -1.91 -17.62
CA PHE A 55 31.97 -3.27 -17.10
C PHE A 55 31.33 -4.29 -18.07
N GLN A 56 30.95 -3.90 -19.30
CA GLN A 56 30.29 -4.79 -20.28
C GLN A 56 29.16 -5.64 -19.68
N LEU A 57 28.34 -5.07 -18.79
CA LEU A 57 27.30 -5.84 -18.10
C LEU A 57 26.21 -6.28 -19.09
N CYS A 58 26.06 -7.59 -19.29
CA CYS A 58 24.91 -8.18 -19.94
C CYS A 58 23.78 -8.39 -18.91
N PRO A 59 22.52 -8.07 -19.24
CA PRO A 59 21.41 -8.35 -18.34
C PRO A 59 21.13 -9.85 -18.32
N ASP A 60 20.94 -10.41 -17.12
CA ASP A 60 20.44 -11.78 -16.96
C ASP A 60 18.96 -11.87 -17.37
N GLN A 61 18.21 -10.79 -17.14
CA GLN A 61 16.81 -10.67 -17.53
C GLN A 61 16.54 -9.31 -18.17
N THR A 62 15.78 -9.31 -19.27
CA THR A 62 15.22 -8.09 -19.86
C THR A 62 13.70 -8.13 -19.77
N VAL A 63 13.10 -7.02 -19.33
CA VAL A 63 11.65 -6.84 -19.21
C VAL A 63 11.24 -5.65 -20.08
N ASP A 64 10.52 -5.93 -21.16
CA ASP A 64 9.92 -4.89 -22.02
C ASP A 64 8.65 -4.34 -21.35
N LEU A 65 8.61 -3.01 -21.15
CA LEU A 65 7.51 -2.32 -20.51
C LEU A 65 6.46 -1.77 -21.49
N GLY A 66 6.64 -1.91 -22.80
CA GLY A 66 5.65 -1.58 -23.82
C GLY A 66 5.34 -0.09 -23.91
N GLY A 67 6.34 0.77 -23.73
CA GLY A 67 6.21 2.23 -23.71
C GLY A 67 5.55 2.78 -22.44
N ARG A 68 5.37 1.96 -21.39
CA ARG A 68 4.79 2.41 -20.11
C ARG A 68 5.74 3.31 -19.34
N ILE A 69 5.16 4.05 -18.39
CA ILE A 69 5.92 4.87 -17.46
C ILE A 69 6.48 3.97 -16.35
N LEU A 70 7.77 4.12 -16.08
CA LEU A 70 8.44 3.52 -14.94
C LEU A 70 8.86 4.64 -14.00
N ALA A 71 8.24 4.69 -12.81
CA ALA A 71 8.48 5.71 -11.80
C ALA A 71 8.95 5.07 -10.48
N PRO A 72 9.58 5.85 -9.59
CA PRO A 72 9.64 5.49 -8.18
C PRO A 72 8.24 5.18 -7.67
N GLY A 73 8.13 4.16 -6.82
CA GLY A 73 6.88 3.85 -6.15
C GLY A 73 6.45 4.98 -5.23
N PHE A 74 5.15 5.08 -4.98
CA PHE A 74 4.60 6.14 -4.18
C PHE A 74 4.89 5.95 -2.69
N ILE A 75 5.08 7.08 -2.01
CA ILE A 75 5.17 7.17 -0.57
C ILE A 75 3.91 7.89 -0.07
N ASP A 76 3.05 7.17 0.64
CA ASP A 76 1.84 7.74 1.23
C ASP A 76 2.09 8.19 2.67
N VAL A 77 2.12 9.49 2.91
CA VAL A 77 2.49 10.07 4.21
C VAL A 77 1.33 10.12 5.20
N GLN A 78 0.10 9.82 4.77
CA GLN A 78 -1.07 9.81 5.65
C GLN A 78 -2.13 8.83 5.14
N LEU A 79 -2.10 7.62 5.69
CA LEU A 79 -3.07 6.57 5.39
C LEU A 79 -3.71 6.05 6.68
N ASN A 80 -4.99 6.30 6.91
CA ASN A 80 -5.70 5.84 8.13
C ASN A 80 -6.01 4.33 8.11
N GLY A 81 -6.11 3.75 6.92
CA GLY A 81 -6.42 2.33 6.74
C GLY A 81 -6.59 1.96 5.26
N ALA A 82 -6.61 0.67 4.97
CA ALA A 82 -6.86 0.17 3.63
C ALA A 82 -7.48 -1.22 3.66
N ARG A 83 -8.27 -1.55 2.62
CA ARG A 83 -8.87 -2.89 2.43
C ARG A 83 -9.68 -3.40 3.63
N GLY A 84 -10.34 -2.49 4.35
CA GLY A 84 -11.15 -2.82 5.53
C GLY A 84 -10.35 -3.00 6.82
N PHE A 85 -9.05 -2.70 6.82
CA PHE A 85 -8.23 -2.63 8.03
C PHE A 85 -7.96 -1.16 8.37
N ASP A 86 -8.35 -0.75 9.57
CA ASP A 86 -8.12 0.59 10.14
C ASP A 86 -7.00 0.49 11.18
N PHE A 87 -5.95 1.30 11.04
CA PHE A 87 -4.79 1.26 11.94
C PHE A 87 -5.10 1.74 13.36
N SER A 88 -6.23 2.42 13.55
CA SER A 88 -6.72 2.88 14.85
C SER A 88 -7.58 1.83 15.56
N VAL A 89 -7.91 0.71 14.92
CA VAL A 89 -8.81 -0.32 15.49
C VAL A 89 -7.99 -1.52 15.99
N PRO A 90 -7.82 -1.68 17.31
CA PRO A 90 -7.07 -2.80 17.87
C PRO A 90 -7.79 -4.13 17.66
N GLN A 91 -7.02 -5.20 17.53
CA GLN A 91 -7.53 -6.57 17.48
C GLN A 91 -7.43 -7.26 18.85
N PRO A 92 -8.14 -8.38 19.08
CA PRO A 92 -8.01 -9.18 20.30
C PRO A 92 -6.55 -9.49 20.68
N THR A 93 -5.73 -9.87 19.69
CA THR A 93 -4.31 -10.19 19.87
C THR A 93 -3.41 -9.37 18.95
N LYS A 94 -2.12 -9.30 19.26
CA LYS A 94 -1.13 -8.60 18.41
C LYS A 94 -0.95 -9.34 17.09
N GLU A 95 -0.97 -10.66 17.12
CA GLU A 95 -0.78 -11.54 15.97
C GLU A 95 -1.90 -11.33 14.93
N GLU A 96 -3.15 -11.17 15.39
CA GLU A 96 -4.28 -10.85 14.51
C GLU A 96 -4.13 -9.46 13.87
N TYR A 97 -3.69 -8.47 14.64
CA TYR A 97 -3.41 -7.13 14.14
C TYR A 97 -2.31 -7.17 13.07
N ASP A 98 -1.18 -7.82 13.37
CA ASP A 98 -0.03 -7.94 12.46
C ASP A 98 -0.38 -8.71 11.18
N ALA A 99 -1.22 -9.73 11.28
CA ALA A 99 -1.72 -10.46 10.12
C ALA A 99 -2.62 -9.58 9.22
N GLY A 100 -3.47 -8.73 9.82
CA GLY A 100 -4.25 -7.73 9.11
C GLY A 100 -3.36 -6.66 8.44
N PHE A 101 -2.39 -6.15 9.19
CA PHE A 101 -1.41 -5.18 8.71
C PHE A 101 -0.60 -5.71 7.51
N ARG A 102 -0.16 -6.97 7.56
CA ARG A 102 0.53 -7.61 6.42
C ARG A 102 -0.35 -7.70 5.18
N LYS A 103 -1.66 -7.93 5.32
CA LYS A 103 -2.60 -7.93 4.18
C LYS A 103 -2.71 -6.54 3.56
N VAL A 104 -2.62 -5.48 4.35
CA VAL A 104 -2.57 -4.09 3.85
C VAL A 104 -1.31 -3.88 3.01
N ASN A 105 -0.13 -4.26 3.51
CA ASN A 105 1.13 -4.11 2.76
C ASN A 105 1.07 -4.78 1.37
N LEU A 106 0.51 -6.00 1.31
CA LEU A 106 0.32 -6.75 0.06
C LEU A 106 -0.70 -6.12 -0.90
N ALA A 107 -1.64 -5.33 -0.38
CA ALA A 107 -2.62 -4.64 -1.19
C ALA A 107 -2.11 -3.30 -1.72
N LEU A 108 -1.42 -2.50 -0.89
CA LEU A 108 -0.89 -1.18 -1.24
C LEU A 108 0.10 -1.25 -2.41
N VAL A 109 0.94 -2.28 -2.45
CA VAL A 109 1.86 -2.48 -3.57
C VAL A 109 1.13 -2.55 -4.92
N ARG A 110 -0.09 -3.10 -4.96
CA ARG A 110 -0.88 -3.24 -6.20
C ARG A 110 -1.39 -1.89 -6.72
N THR A 111 -1.36 -0.84 -5.90
CA THR A 111 -1.74 0.52 -6.27
C THR A 111 -0.54 1.42 -6.54
N GLY A 112 0.68 0.86 -6.54
CA GLY A 112 1.92 1.60 -6.72
C GLY A 112 2.48 2.23 -5.44
N VAL A 113 1.81 2.07 -4.29
CA VAL A 113 2.33 2.52 -2.99
C VAL A 113 3.29 1.46 -2.45
N THR A 114 4.52 1.85 -2.19
CA THR A 114 5.57 0.90 -1.77
C THR A 114 6.10 1.20 -0.38
N SER A 115 5.87 2.41 0.10
CA SER A 115 6.17 2.86 1.45
C SER A 115 5.07 3.79 1.93
N TYR A 116 4.77 3.80 3.22
CA TYR A 116 3.72 4.64 3.76
C TYR A 116 3.87 4.89 5.26
N LEU A 117 3.11 5.84 5.80
CA LEU A 117 2.96 6.08 7.23
C LEU A 117 1.54 5.69 7.67
N PRO A 118 1.34 4.49 8.27
CA PRO A 118 0.07 4.14 8.87
C PRO A 118 -0.32 5.18 9.90
N THR A 119 -1.49 5.77 9.72
CA THR A 119 -1.96 6.92 10.48
C THR A 119 -2.96 6.48 11.55
N VAL A 120 -2.61 6.70 12.81
CA VAL A 120 -3.50 6.50 13.96
C VAL A 120 -4.16 7.83 14.28
N THR A 121 -5.48 7.88 14.18
CA THR A 121 -6.29 9.09 14.47
C THR A 121 -6.39 9.34 15.98
N SER A 122 -7.10 10.38 16.40
CA SER A 122 -7.37 10.65 17.81
C SER A 122 -8.09 9.48 18.45
N GLN A 123 -7.47 8.87 19.46
CA GLN A 123 -7.96 7.71 20.19
C GLN A 123 -7.71 7.87 21.69
N GLU A 124 -8.27 6.97 22.50
CA GLU A 124 -7.90 6.85 23.90
C GLU A 124 -6.45 6.33 24.04
N SER A 125 -5.73 6.75 25.09
CA SER A 125 -4.30 6.42 25.31
C SER A 125 -3.99 4.92 25.17
N TRP A 126 -4.86 4.04 25.66
CA TRP A 126 -4.62 2.60 25.61
C TRP A 126 -4.61 2.03 24.19
N VAL A 127 -5.29 2.67 23.24
CA VAL A 127 -5.32 2.25 21.83
C VAL A 127 -3.94 2.47 21.22
N TYR A 128 -3.36 3.66 21.38
CA TYR A 128 -2.01 3.96 20.88
C TYR A 128 -0.99 2.94 21.39
N LYS A 129 -0.96 2.71 22.71
CA LYS A 129 -0.05 1.75 23.34
C LYS A 129 -0.22 0.32 22.81
N LYS A 130 -1.41 -0.02 22.32
CA LYS A 130 -1.72 -1.35 21.76
C LYS A 130 -1.33 -1.48 20.29
N VAL A 131 -1.52 -0.46 19.47
CA VAL A 131 -1.32 -0.56 18.00
C VAL A 131 0.04 -0.08 17.53
N LEU A 132 0.62 0.95 18.15
CA LEU A 132 1.89 1.55 17.73
C LEU A 132 3.06 0.53 17.65
N PRO A 133 3.20 -0.45 18.57
CA PRO A 133 4.24 -1.46 18.48
C PRO A 133 4.21 -2.31 17.21
N SER A 134 3.07 -2.37 16.51
CA SER A 134 2.91 -3.11 15.25
C SER A 134 3.13 -2.27 14.00
N LEU A 135 3.13 -0.94 14.13
CA LEU A 135 3.10 -0.01 13.00
C LEU A 135 4.49 0.51 12.60
N GLY A 136 5.54 0.14 13.32
CA GLY A 136 6.92 0.49 12.98
C GLY A 136 7.45 -0.19 11.72
N PRO A 137 8.65 0.20 11.26
CA PRO A 137 9.36 -0.54 10.23
C PRO A 137 9.61 -1.99 10.63
N SER A 138 9.75 -2.85 9.63
CA SER A 138 10.02 -4.29 9.81
C SER A 138 11.37 -4.60 10.50
N GLY A 139 12.26 -3.60 10.62
CA GLY A 139 13.53 -3.71 11.37
C GLY A 139 14.61 -4.55 10.70
N GLY A 140 14.34 -5.14 9.52
CA GLY A 140 15.28 -5.99 8.79
C GLY A 140 15.35 -5.68 7.31
N PRO A 141 16.14 -6.45 6.53
CA PRO A 141 16.19 -6.31 5.09
C PRO A 141 14.79 -6.48 4.47
N ARG A 142 14.46 -5.59 3.54
CA ARG A 142 13.15 -5.57 2.90
C ARG A 142 12.93 -6.81 2.03
N ARG A 143 11.80 -7.46 2.25
CA ARG A 143 11.35 -8.66 1.56
C ARG A 143 10.22 -8.32 0.60
N ALA A 144 10.39 -8.59 -0.70
CA ALA A 144 9.38 -8.29 -1.71
C ALA A 144 8.08 -9.11 -1.51
N GLU A 145 8.19 -10.23 -0.79
CA GLU A 145 7.08 -11.08 -0.36
C GLU A 145 6.13 -10.42 0.63
N ASP A 146 6.56 -9.36 1.32
CA ASP A 146 5.78 -8.66 2.33
C ASP A 146 5.05 -7.42 1.81
N GLY A 147 5.29 -7.00 0.55
CA GLY A 147 4.58 -5.89 -0.08
C GLY A 147 5.17 -4.52 0.28
N ALA A 148 4.31 -3.51 0.50
CA ALA A 148 4.72 -2.17 0.93
C ALA A 148 5.39 -2.17 2.33
N GLU A 149 6.07 -1.08 2.69
CA GLU A 149 6.70 -0.88 4.00
C GLU A 149 6.02 0.22 4.79
N SER A 150 5.85 0.00 6.09
CA SER A 150 5.65 1.13 7.00
C SER A 150 6.98 1.80 7.31
N LEU A 151 7.05 3.12 7.14
CA LEU A 151 8.21 3.91 7.54
C LEU A 151 8.13 4.39 9.00
N GLY A 152 7.10 3.97 9.73
CA GLY A 152 6.76 4.44 11.07
C GLY A 152 5.33 4.94 11.15
N ALA A 153 4.79 5.01 12.37
CA ALA A 153 3.43 5.50 12.57
C ALA A 153 3.37 7.04 12.43
N HIS A 154 2.35 7.52 11.72
CA HIS A 154 1.91 8.92 11.82
C HIS A 154 0.80 9.00 12.87
N VAL A 155 1.02 9.79 13.91
CA VAL A 155 0.04 9.95 14.99
C VAL A 155 -0.68 11.28 14.81
N GLU A 156 -1.93 11.22 14.34
CA GLU A 156 -2.78 12.37 14.02
C GLU A 156 -3.74 12.65 15.19
N GLY A 157 -3.23 13.31 16.24
CA GLY A 157 -3.95 13.54 17.50
C GLY A 157 -3.45 12.63 18.63
N PRO A 158 -4.03 12.72 19.84
CA PRO A 158 -5.29 13.39 20.17
C PRO A 158 -5.12 14.86 20.57
N PHE A 159 -3.91 15.42 20.48
CA PHE A 159 -3.60 16.79 20.86
C PHE A 159 -3.99 17.82 19.78
N LEU A 160 -5.26 17.78 19.34
CA LEU A 160 -5.81 18.67 18.33
C LEU A 160 -6.59 19.82 18.97
N SER A 161 -6.73 20.93 18.24
CA SER A 161 -7.61 22.03 18.67
C SER A 161 -9.07 21.58 18.63
N PRO A 162 -9.85 21.72 19.73
CA PRO A 162 -11.25 21.28 19.77
C PRO A 162 -12.15 21.92 18.72
N GLY A 163 -11.80 23.11 18.20
CA GLY A 163 -12.55 23.79 17.13
C GLY A 163 -12.11 23.41 15.71
N LYS A 164 -11.11 22.53 15.56
CA LYS A 164 -10.58 22.05 14.28
C LYS A 164 -10.43 20.52 14.28
N ASN A 165 -11.32 19.83 14.99
CA ASN A 165 -11.23 18.39 15.21
C ASN A 165 -11.73 17.54 14.03
N GLY A 166 -12.47 18.12 13.07
CA GLY A 166 -12.95 17.36 11.90
C GLY A 166 -13.73 16.10 12.31
N ILE A 167 -13.31 14.93 11.84
CA ILE A 167 -13.92 13.63 12.15
C ILE A 167 -13.44 13.03 13.50
N HIS A 168 -12.41 13.62 14.12
CA HIS A 168 -11.89 13.15 15.40
C HIS A 168 -12.90 13.39 16.52
N SER A 169 -13.19 12.36 17.31
CA SER A 169 -14.16 12.47 18.40
C SER A 169 -13.68 13.48 19.44
N PRO A 170 -14.47 14.53 19.77
CA PRO A 170 -14.11 15.49 20.80
C PRO A 170 -13.86 14.84 22.17
N SER A 171 -14.48 13.68 22.44
CA SER A 171 -14.38 12.99 23.74
C SER A 171 -13.00 12.43 24.06
N VAL A 172 -12.16 12.20 23.04
CA VAL A 172 -10.82 11.62 23.21
C VAL A 172 -9.71 12.65 23.00
N LEU A 173 -10.06 13.90 22.66
CA LEU A 173 -9.07 14.96 22.47
C LEU A 173 -8.44 15.35 23.80
N LEU A 174 -7.14 15.62 23.77
CA LEU A 174 -6.37 16.03 24.93
C LEU A 174 -5.70 17.38 24.70
N ALA A 175 -5.51 18.13 25.78
CA ALA A 175 -4.61 19.29 25.77
C ALA A 175 -3.24 18.84 26.28
N ALA A 176 -2.16 19.30 25.64
CA ALA A 176 -0.79 19.05 26.06
C ALA A 176 -0.35 20.11 27.10
N ASN A 177 -0.95 20.07 28.30
CA ASN A 177 -0.72 21.04 29.38
C ASN A 177 0.67 20.92 30.04
N THR A 178 1.21 19.71 30.10
CA THR A 178 2.51 19.40 30.73
C THR A 178 3.64 19.19 29.70
N GLY A 179 3.36 19.46 28.42
CA GLY A 179 4.33 19.36 27.34
C GLY A 179 4.57 17.91 26.90
N PHE A 180 5.84 17.51 26.77
CA PHE A 180 6.20 16.19 26.22
C PHE A 180 5.78 15.01 27.12
N GLN A 181 5.59 15.25 28.42
CA GLN A 181 5.12 14.21 29.34
C GLN A 181 3.72 13.72 28.96
N ASP A 182 2.81 14.61 28.52
CA ASP A 182 1.48 14.20 28.06
C ASP A 182 1.56 13.26 26.85
N LEU A 183 2.55 13.45 25.97
CA LEU A 183 2.78 12.57 24.82
C LEU A 183 3.29 11.20 25.28
N ILE A 184 4.21 11.15 26.25
CA ILE A 184 4.69 9.89 26.84
C ILE A 184 3.54 9.15 27.51
N ASP A 185 2.73 9.86 28.29
CA ASP A 185 1.59 9.28 29.00
C ASP A 185 0.53 8.78 28.02
N CYS A 186 0.30 9.50 26.92
CA CYS A 186 -0.67 9.12 25.90
C CYS A 186 -0.19 7.96 25.04
N TYR A 187 0.99 8.08 24.41
CA TYR A 187 1.48 7.15 23.39
C TYR A 187 2.32 6.00 23.95
N GLY A 188 2.88 6.16 25.15
CA GLY A 188 3.84 5.22 25.76
C GLY A 188 5.28 5.55 25.39
N ALA A 189 6.17 5.53 26.39
CA ALA A 189 7.59 5.89 26.24
C ALA A 189 8.31 5.05 25.16
N ASP A 190 8.04 3.74 25.13
CA ASP A 190 8.66 2.81 24.19
C ASP A 190 8.31 3.12 22.72
N ASN A 191 7.21 3.82 22.47
CA ASN A 191 6.76 4.21 21.13
C ASN A 191 7.33 5.56 20.68
N LEU A 192 8.01 6.30 21.57
CA LEU A 192 8.56 7.63 21.29
C LEU A 192 10.09 7.66 21.24
N ILE A 193 10.75 6.71 21.88
CA ILE A 193 12.21 6.63 21.92
C ILE A 193 12.67 5.86 20.69
N ALA A 194 13.42 6.52 19.82
CA ALA A 194 14.15 5.82 18.77
C ALA A 194 15.08 4.79 19.44
N SER A 195 14.88 3.51 19.15
CA SER A 195 15.89 2.50 19.46
C SER A 195 17.23 3.02 18.92
N GLN A 196 18.20 3.21 19.81
CA GLN A 196 19.55 3.65 19.44
C GLN A 196 20.30 2.60 18.60
N ASP A 197 19.67 1.46 18.33
CA ASP A 197 20.19 0.37 17.50
C ASP A 197 19.64 0.40 16.07
N VAL A 198 19.49 1.59 15.47
CA VAL A 198 19.57 1.66 14.01
C VAL A 198 21.06 1.52 13.68
N PRO A 199 21.52 0.43 13.03
CA PRO A 199 22.91 0.33 12.64
C PRO A 199 23.23 1.55 11.79
N SER A 200 24.21 2.33 12.24
CA SER A 200 24.77 3.47 11.51
C SER A 200 25.22 3.00 10.13
N SER A 201 24.29 3.02 9.18
CA SER A 201 24.52 2.92 7.76
C SER A 201 23.70 4.04 7.13
N ALA A 202 24.35 5.21 7.18
CA ALA A 202 24.02 6.52 6.62
C ALA A 202 23.23 7.47 7.55
N PRO A 203 23.83 8.61 7.94
CA PRO A 203 23.14 9.65 8.69
C PRO A 203 22.13 10.35 7.78
N ILE A 204 20.89 10.47 8.25
CA ILE A 204 19.95 11.47 7.74
C ILE A 204 20.41 12.82 8.35
N THR A 205 21.40 13.45 7.75
CA THR A 205 21.76 14.84 8.10
C THR A 205 20.97 15.77 7.17
N PRO A 206 20.22 16.76 7.67
CA PRO A 206 19.67 17.83 6.85
C PRO A 206 20.79 18.82 6.57
N THR A 207 21.71 18.48 5.66
CA THR A 207 22.66 19.46 5.11
C THR A 207 22.03 20.13 3.90
N THR A 208 21.74 21.41 4.06
CA THR A 208 21.43 22.35 2.98
C THR A 208 22.62 22.50 2.05
N THR A 209 22.69 21.68 1.00
CA THR A 209 23.44 21.96 -0.22
C THR A 209 22.65 21.48 -1.44
N PRO A 210 22.63 22.24 -2.54
CA PRO A 210 21.93 21.84 -3.75
C PRO A 210 22.78 20.78 -4.44
N HIS A 211 22.13 19.76 -5.00
CA HIS A 211 22.77 18.59 -5.63
C HIS A 211 23.37 17.62 -4.61
N HIS A 212 22.62 16.58 -4.23
CA HIS A 212 22.99 15.17 -4.39
C HIS A 212 21.83 14.25 -3.98
N HIS A 213 21.83 13.06 -4.57
CA HIS A 213 20.68 12.22 -4.86
C HIS A 213 20.10 11.43 -3.68
N ILE A 214 18.78 11.24 -3.71
CA ILE A 214 17.98 10.36 -2.86
C ILE A 214 18.38 8.90 -3.13
N HIS A 215 19.45 8.41 -2.52
CA HIS A 215 20.00 7.08 -2.85
C HIS A 215 19.33 5.90 -2.12
N ILE A 216 18.67 6.12 -0.98
CA ILE A 216 18.14 5.04 -0.14
C ILE A 216 16.74 4.58 -0.60
N HIS A 217 15.86 5.51 -0.99
CA HIS A 217 14.51 5.16 -1.45
C HIS A 217 14.47 4.45 -2.80
N ILE A 218 15.46 4.73 -3.66
CA ILE A 218 15.55 4.13 -4.99
C ILE A 218 15.72 2.59 -4.95
N HIS A 219 16.38 2.05 -3.91
CA HIS A 219 16.57 0.60 -3.77
C HIS A 219 15.27 -0.18 -3.53
N ILE A 220 14.25 0.51 -3.00
CA ILE A 220 13.05 -0.07 -2.41
C ILE A 220 11.97 -0.33 -3.48
N HIS A 221 11.92 0.52 -4.50
CA HIS A 221 10.87 0.49 -5.52
C HIS A 221 11.05 -0.62 -6.55
N VAL A 222 12.28 -1.06 -6.81
CA VAL A 222 12.52 -1.88 -8.00
C VAL A 222 12.35 -3.39 -7.78
N ARG A 223 12.69 -3.93 -6.59
CA ARG A 223 12.37 -5.35 -6.29
C ARG A 223 10.87 -5.61 -6.29
N LEU A 224 10.10 -4.61 -5.85
CA LEU A 224 8.65 -4.69 -5.78
C LEU A 224 8.01 -4.56 -7.16
N LEU A 225 8.56 -3.70 -8.01
CA LEU A 225 8.22 -3.59 -9.43
C LEU A 225 8.45 -4.90 -10.20
N LEU A 226 9.60 -5.58 -10.00
CA LEU A 226 9.89 -6.88 -10.64
C LEU A 226 8.80 -7.92 -10.36
N ARG A 227 8.29 -7.95 -9.13
CA ARG A 227 7.24 -8.88 -8.72
C ARG A 227 5.85 -8.49 -9.23
N LEU A 228 5.53 -7.19 -9.23
CA LEU A 228 4.31 -6.67 -9.84
C LEU A 228 4.25 -6.96 -11.34
N LEU A 229 5.36 -6.79 -12.06
CA LEU A 229 5.45 -7.11 -13.47
C LEU A 229 5.35 -8.61 -13.74
N HIS A 230 5.95 -9.45 -12.90
CA HIS A 230 5.76 -10.90 -12.98
C HIS A 230 4.28 -11.30 -12.80
N LEU A 231 3.56 -10.70 -11.85
CA LEU A 231 2.13 -10.93 -11.64
C LEU A 231 1.24 -10.38 -12.77
N HIS A 232 1.66 -9.30 -13.44
CA HIS A 232 0.87 -8.64 -14.49
C HIS A 232 1.12 -9.23 -15.89
N LEU A 233 2.33 -9.72 -16.16
CA LEU A 233 2.71 -10.33 -17.44
C LEU A 233 2.27 -11.81 -17.56
N HIS A 234 2.00 -12.50 -16.45
CA HIS A 234 1.54 -13.90 -16.44
C HIS A 234 0.03 -14.09 -16.22
N HIS A 235 -0.77 -13.01 -16.25
CA HIS A 235 -2.23 -13.14 -16.23
C HIS A 235 -2.77 -13.36 -17.66
N PRO A 236 -3.37 -14.53 -17.99
CA PRO A 236 -4.00 -14.71 -19.28
C PRO A 236 -5.22 -13.79 -19.39
N GLN A 237 -5.22 -12.94 -20.41
CA GLN A 237 -6.37 -12.14 -20.82
C GLN A 237 -7.54 -13.11 -21.10
N GLN A 238 -8.63 -13.01 -20.33
CA GLN A 238 -9.84 -13.76 -20.64
C GLN A 238 -10.46 -13.22 -21.94
N PRO A 239 -10.87 -14.10 -22.89
CA PRO A 239 -11.42 -13.63 -24.15
C PRO A 239 -12.80 -13.01 -23.95
N HIS A 240 -12.98 -11.79 -24.47
CA HIS A 240 -14.26 -11.09 -24.53
C HIS A 240 -15.33 -11.94 -25.24
N ARG A 241 -16.38 -12.32 -24.52
CA ARG A 241 -17.59 -12.92 -25.08
C ARG A 241 -18.37 -11.85 -25.86
N LYS A 242 -18.44 -11.99 -27.18
CA LYS A 242 -19.32 -11.17 -28.04
C LYS A 242 -20.78 -11.46 -27.70
N HIS A 243 -21.51 -10.47 -27.22
CA HIS A 243 -22.97 -10.52 -27.11
C HIS A 243 -23.58 -10.53 -28.53
N LYS A 244 -24.21 -11.64 -28.92
CA LYS A 244 -25.09 -11.70 -30.10
C LYS A 244 -26.46 -11.14 -29.69
N ASN A 245 -26.87 -10.05 -30.34
CA ASN A 245 -28.26 -9.62 -30.44
C ASN A 245 -29.06 -10.69 -31.18
N ASP A 246 -30.15 -11.18 -30.59
CA ASP A 246 -31.18 -11.92 -31.34
C ASP A 246 -32.54 -11.27 -31.11
N HIS A 247 -33.06 -10.69 -32.18
CA HIS A 247 -34.39 -10.11 -32.29
C HIS A 247 -35.40 -11.21 -32.59
N ARG A 248 -36.28 -11.58 -31.65
CA ARG A 248 -37.58 -12.19 -31.99
C ARG A 248 -38.69 -11.78 -31.02
N ARG A 249 -39.65 -10.98 -31.51
CA ARG A 249 -41.04 -10.94 -30.99
C ARG A 249 -41.79 -12.19 -31.49
N PRO A 250 -42.86 -12.63 -30.81
CA PRO A 250 -44.19 -12.30 -31.35
C PRO A 250 -45.33 -12.09 -30.33
N ARG A 251 -46.16 -11.10 -30.68
CA ARG A 251 -47.65 -10.99 -30.69
C ARG A 251 -48.51 -11.38 -29.47
N SER A 252 -49.37 -10.41 -29.14
CA SER A 252 -50.53 -10.41 -28.25
C SER A 252 -51.77 -11.12 -28.83
N ARG A 253 -52.64 -11.63 -27.94
CA ARG A 253 -54.10 -11.70 -28.13
C ARG A 253 -54.83 -11.48 -26.80
N HIS A 254 -55.90 -10.70 -26.88
CA HIS A 254 -56.83 -10.26 -25.84
C HIS A 254 -57.82 -11.36 -25.43
N HIS A 255 -58.32 -11.31 -24.19
CA HIS A 255 -59.75 -11.45 -23.89
C HIS A 255 -60.14 -10.74 -22.58
N GLU A 256 -61.40 -10.32 -22.54
CA GLU A 256 -61.98 -9.25 -21.73
C GLU A 256 -62.49 -9.68 -20.33
N HIS A 257 -62.69 -8.65 -19.49
CA HIS A 257 -63.29 -8.51 -18.15
C HIS A 257 -64.76 -8.99 -18.02
N PRO A 258 -65.44 -9.07 -16.82
CA PRO A 258 -65.47 -8.03 -15.77
C PRO A 258 -65.66 -8.39 -14.26
N HIS A 259 -65.42 -7.34 -13.46
CA HIS A 259 -65.65 -7.03 -12.02
C HIS A 259 -67.10 -7.27 -11.50
N PRO A 260 -67.46 -7.17 -10.17
CA PRO A 260 -66.96 -6.17 -9.19
C PRO A 260 -66.90 -6.51 -7.66
N HIS A 261 -66.24 -5.56 -6.96
CA HIS A 261 -66.17 -5.21 -5.52
C HIS A 261 -67.52 -5.13 -4.76
N PRO A 262 -67.56 -5.16 -3.38
CA PRO A 262 -67.33 -3.96 -2.53
C PRO A 262 -66.70 -4.22 -1.12
N ARG A 263 -65.78 -3.39 -0.62
CA ARG A 263 -65.89 -2.21 0.30
C ARG A 263 -65.59 -2.50 1.80
N ARG A 264 -64.50 -1.87 2.27
CA ARG A 264 -64.18 -1.15 3.55
C ARG A 264 -65.33 -0.94 4.58
N PRO A 265 -65.11 -0.64 5.91
CA PRO A 265 -64.17 0.43 6.40
C PRO A 265 -63.59 0.40 7.84
N GLN A 266 -62.52 1.20 8.01
CA GLN A 266 -62.11 2.16 9.09
C GLN A 266 -62.48 1.99 10.59
N HIS A 267 -61.49 2.24 11.48
CA HIS A 267 -61.53 3.02 12.76
C HIS A 267 -60.05 3.14 13.24
N ARG A 268 -59.35 4.27 13.48
CA ARG A 268 -59.51 5.52 14.28
C ARG A 268 -59.30 5.33 15.80
N LEU A 269 -58.19 5.89 16.34
CA LEU A 269 -57.97 6.63 17.61
C LEU A 269 -56.47 6.49 18.05
N LEU A 270 -55.65 7.54 18.19
CA LEU A 270 -55.52 8.61 19.22
C LEU A 270 -54.69 8.25 20.49
N HIS A 271 -53.62 9.04 20.68
CA HIS A 271 -53.10 9.67 21.92
C HIS A 271 -52.15 8.99 22.95
N ARG A 272 -51.19 9.85 23.37
CA ARG A 272 -50.39 9.97 24.62
C ARG A 272 -49.16 9.05 24.79
N ALA A 273 -47.95 9.59 24.84
CA ALA A 273 -47.30 10.41 25.88
C ALA A 273 -46.76 9.58 27.06
N LEU A 274 -45.45 9.31 27.02
CA LEU A 274 -44.42 9.55 28.05
C LEU A 274 -43.06 9.23 27.42
#